data_AF-A0A670ZNA1-F1
#
_entry.id   AF-A0A670ZNA1-F1
#
_cell.length_a   1.000
_cell.length_b   1.000
_cell.length_c   1.000
_cell.angle_alpha   90.00
_cell.angle_beta   90.00
_cell.angle_gamma   90.00
#
_symmetry.space_group_name_H-M   'P 1'
#
loop_
_entity.id
_entity.type
_entity.pdbx_description
1 polymer ?
#
loop_
_entity_poly.entity_id
_entity_poly.type
_entity_poly.pdbx_seq_one_letter_code
_entity_poly.pdbx_strand_id
1 'polypeptide(L)'
;MLFGWGDGSYGQLGSGEEGASQPVPLRLPSAAVGGQEAVVLVACGERHTLLLFADGSLASCGDNAQGQLGRKLPAGRQRCYLPVTKVGDP
;
A
#
# COMPACT_ATOMS: atom_id res chain seq x y z
N MET A 1 -7.80 11.21 5.17
CA MET A 1 -8.02 9.98 5.97
C MET A 1 -8.25 8.84 5.00
N LEU A 2 -7.68 7.65 5.24
CA LEU A 2 -7.81 6.50 4.34
C LEU A 2 -8.42 5.32 5.10
N PHE A 3 -9.39 4.65 4.47
CA PHE A 3 -10.04 3.46 4.98
C PHE A 3 -9.92 2.34 3.94
N GLY A 4 -9.75 1.11 4.42
CA GLY A 4 -9.73 -0.09 3.59
C GLY A 4 -10.58 -1.18 4.22
N TRP A 5 -11.24 -1.97 3.40
CA TRP A 5 -12.01 -3.14 3.80
C TRP A 5 -12.09 -4.13 2.62
N GLY A 6 -12.53 -5.34 2.89
CA GLY A 6 -12.60 -6.44 1.92
C GLY A 6 -11.48 -7.46 2.11
N ASP A 7 -11.03 -8.04 0.99
CA ASP A 7 -9.98 -9.06 1.00
C ASP A 7 -8.62 -8.48 1.41
N GLY A 8 -8.02 -9.12 2.41
CA GLY A 8 -6.69 -8.80 2.92
C GLY A 8 -5.71 -9.96 2.82
N SER A 9 -6.06 -11.03 2.10
CA SER A 9 -5.29 -12.29 2.03
C SER A 9 -3.83 -12.10 1.57
N TYR A 10 -3.57 -11.06 0.77
CA TYR A 10 -2.25 -10.70 0.27
C TYR A 10 -1.72 -9.40 0.89
N GLY A 11 -2.41 -8.88 1.91
CA GLY A 11 -2.12 -7.62 2.58
C GLY A 11 -2.26 -6.38 1.68
N GLN A 12 -3.10 -6.47 0.65
CA GLN A 12 -3.45 -5.34 -0.23
C GLN A 12 -4.24 -4.22 0.48
N LEU A 13 -4.70 -4.47 1.72
CA LEU A 13 -5.25 -3.45 2.60
C LEU A 13 -4.15 -2.61 3.27
N GLY A 14 -2.92 -3.12 3.36
CA GLY A 14 -1.78 -2.43 3.98
C GLY A 14 -2.00 -2.00 5.45
N SER A 15 -2.86 -2.72 6.17
CA SER A 15 -3.15 -2.50 7.61
C SER A 15 -1.99 -2.88 8.54
N GLY A 16 -1.01 -3.63 8.04
CA GLY A 16 0.07 -4.19 8.84
C GLY A 16 -0.25 -5.54 9.49
N GLU A 17 -1.52 -5.98 9.46
CA GLU A 17 -1.93 -7.32 9.87
C GLU A 17 -1.96 -8.25 8.65
N GLU A 18 -1.23 -9.36 8.74
CA GLU A 18 -1.05 -10.31 7.66
C GLU A 18 -2.31 -11.14 7.42
N GLY A 19 -2.76 -11.23 6.16
CA GLY A 19 -3.79 -12.17 5.72
C GLY A 19 -5.20 -11.94 6.25
N ALA A 20 -5.43 -10.90 7.05
CA ALA A 20 -6.71 -10.61 7.65
C ALA A 20 -7.60 -9.80 6.70
N SER A 21 -8.62 -10.45 6.15
CA SER A 21 -9.73 -9.75 5.49
C SER A 21 -10.52 -8.93 6.51
N GLN A 22 -10.92 -7.73 6.11
CA GLN A 22 -11.58 -6.77 6.98
C GLN A 22 -13.03 -6.58 6.48
N PRO A 23 -14.04 -7.17 7.13
CA PRO A 23 -15.43 -7.08 6.66
C PRO A 23 -16.05 -5.69 6.90
N VAL A 24 -15.34 -4.82 7.63
CA VAL A 24 -15.77 -3.45 7.97
C VAL A 24 -14.66 -2.46 7.66
N PRO A 25 -14.97 -1.16 7.45
CA PRO A 25 -13.97 -0.13 7.21
C PRO A 25 -12.92 -0.06 8.32
N LEU A 26 -11.70 -0.43 7.99
CA LEU A 26 -10.54 -0.26 8.85
C LEU A 26 -9.84 1.05 8.51
N ARG A 27 -9.62 1.90 9.52
CA ARG A 27 -8.82 3.10 9.35
C ARG A 27 -7.35 2.72 9.21
N LEU A 28 -6.74 3.08 8.08
CA LEU A 28 -5.34 2.76 7.83
C LEU A 28 -4.41 3.73 8.57
N PRO A 29 -3.31 3.24 9.17
CA PRO A 29 -2.38 4.09 9.90
C PRO A 29 -1.74 5.12 8.98
N SER A 30 -1.75 6.39 9.37
CA SER A 30 -1.14 7.50 8.63
C SER A 30 0.36 7.28 8.39
N ALA A 31 1.04 6.60 9.31
CA ALA A 31 2.45 6.21 9.16
C ALA A 31 2.68 5.20 8.02
N ALA A 32 1.69 4.36 7.70
CA ALA A 32 1.78 3.48 6.52
C ALA A 32 1.49 4.25 5.23
N VAL A 33 0.64 5.28 5.30
CA VAL A 33 0.18 6.07 4.16
C VAL A 33 1.04 7.34 3.98
N GLY A 34 2.38 7.21 3.96
CA GLY A 34 3.27 8.33 3.58
C GLY A 34 3.35 9.51 4.57
N GLY A 35 2.82 9.40 5.79
CA GLY A 35 2.97 10.41 6.83
C GLY A 35 1.91 11.53 6.78
N GLN A 36 2.35 12.79 6.55
CA GLN A 36 1.49 13.99 6.53
C GLN A 36 0.95 14.34 5.14
N GLU A 37 1.46 13.72 4.08
CA GLU A 37 1.06 14.04 2.72
C GLU A 37 -0.32 13.48 2.37
N ALA A 38 -1.09 14.27 1.61
CA ALA A 38 -2.41 13.85 1.17
C ALA A 38 -2.30 12.80 0.06
N VAL A 39 -3.02 11.69 0.20
CA VAL A 39 -3.27 10.76 -0.92
C VAL A 39 -4.17 11.46 -1.92
N VAL A 40 -3.71 11.56 -3.17
CA VAL A 40 -4.45 12.19 -4.27
C VAL A 40 -5.06 11.16 -5.23
N LEU A 41 -4.48 9.97 -5.33
CA LEU A 41 -5.01 8.86 -6.12
C LEU A 41 -4.78 7.51 -5.43
N VAL A 42 -5.71 6.60 -5.64
CA VAL A 42 -5.63 5.19 -5.23
C VAL A 42 -5.90 4.32 -6.44
N ALA A 43 -5.02 3.35 -6.69
CA ALA A 43 -5.21 2.34 -7.73
C ALA A 43 -5.13 0.94 -7.11
N CYS A 44 -6.04 0.06 -7.51
CA CYS A 44 -6.12 -1.31 -7.01
C CYS A 44 -5.98 -2.29 -8.18
N GLY A 45 -5.07 -3.24 -8.05
CA GLY A 45 -5.06 -4.45 -8.86
C GLY A 45 -5.77 -5.60 -8.14
N GLU A 46 -5.64 -6.82 -8.66
CA GLU A 46 -6.29 -8.00 -8.07
C GLU A 46 -5.83 -8.26 -6.63
N ARG A 47 -4.52 -8.13 -6.37
CA ARG A 47 -3.88 -8.47 -5.09
C ARG A 47 -2.90 -7.41 -4.59
N HIS A 48 -2.99 -6.18 -5.10
CA HIS A 48 -2.10 -5.08 -4.72
C HIS A 48 -2.79 -3.72 -4.80
N THR A 49 -2.28 -2.76 -4.04
CA THR A 49 -2.80 -1.39 -3.96
C THR A 49 -1.65 -0.40 -4.06
N LEU A 50 -1.88 0.70 -4.77
CA LEU A 50 -0.95 1.80 -5.01
C LEU A 50 -1.59 3.10 -4.54
N LEU A 51 -0.82 3.93 -3.84
CA LEU A 51 -1.21 5.25 -3.36
C LEU A 51 -0.28 6.29 -3.95
N LEU A 52 -0.83 7.31 -4.63
CA LEU A 52 -0.07 8.49 -5.04
C LEU A 52 -0.31 9.62 -4.04
N PHE A 53 0.77 10.21 -3.56
CA PHE A 53 0.74 11.36 -2.67
C PHE A 53 0.85 12.67 -3.44
N ALA A 54 0.38 13.76 -2.83
CA ALA A 54 0.42 15.10 -3.41
C ALA A 54 1.84 15.59 -3.74
N ASP A 55 2.85 15.09 -3.03
CA ASP A 55 4.27 15.40 -3.26
C ASP A 55 4.92 14.59 -4.39
N GLY A 56 4.15 13.73 -5.07
CA GLY A 56 4.61 12.86 -6.15
C GLY A 56 5.28 11.56 -5.69
N SER A 57 5.35 11.32 -4.38
CA SER A 57 5.78 10.02 -3.85
C SER A 57 4.67 8.97 -4.06
N LEU A 58 5.07 7.70 -4.08
CA LEU A 58 4.15 6.59 -4.25
C LEU A 58 4.36 5.58 -3.13
N ALA A 59 3.30 4.94 -2.64
CA ALA A 59 3.40 3.78 -1.76
C ALA A 59 2.62 2.62 -2.36
N SER A 60 3.10 1.40 -2.07
CA SER A 60 2.51 0.18 -2.60
C SER A 60 2.46 -0.91 -1.54
N CYS A 61 1.38 -1.69 -1.52
CA CYS A 61 1.21 -2.86 -0.64
C CYS A 61 0.51 -4.01 -1.39
N GLY A 62 0.62 -5.22 -0.85
CA GLY A 62 -0.02 -6.42 -1.39
C GLY A 62 0.97 -7.48 -1.88
N ASP A 63 0.52 -8.29 -2.82
CA ASP A 63 1.34 -9.24 -3.56
C ASP A 63 2.43 -8.51 -4.36
N ASN A 64 3.59 -9.14 -4.52
CA ASN A 64 4.70 -8.65 -5.35
C ASN A 64 5.37 -9.78 -6.15
N ALA A 65 4.70 -10.93 -6.33
CA ALA A 65 5.26 -12.06 -7.05
C ALA A 65 5.71 -11.72 -8.48
N GLN A 66 5.11 -10.69 -9.09
CA GLN A 66 5.41 -10.21 -10.45
C GLN A 66 6.10 -8.83 -10.45
N GLY A 67 6.55 -8.33 -9.30
CA GLY A 67 7.18 -7.00 -9.20
C GLY A 67 6.21 -5.83 -9.25
N GLN A 68 4.89 -6.06 -9.13
CA GLN A 68 3.85 -5.03 -9.22
C GLN A 68 3.98 -3.89 -8.20
N LEU A 69 4.72 -4.09 -7.09
CA LEU A 69 4.96 -3.05 -6.09
C LEU A 69 6.06 -2.07 -6.50
N GLY A 70 6.79 -2.33 -7.59
CA GLY A 70 7.84 -1.45 -8.11
C GLY A 70 9.11 -1.42 -7.26
N ARG A 71 9.29 -2.37 -6.35
CA ARG A 71 10.44 -2.42 -5.43
C ARG A 71 10.80 -3.85 -5.03
N LYS A 72 12.08 -4.04 -4.69
CA LYS A 72 12.54 -5.28 -4.04
C LYS A 72 12.05 -5.30 -2.59
N LEU A 73 11.53 -6.43 -2.16
CA LEU A 73 11.08 -6.59 -0.78
C LEU A 73 12.22 -7.14 0.06
N PRO A 74 12.53 -6.55 1.23
CA PRO A 74 13.37 -7.23 2.20
C PRO A 74 12.67 -8.54 2.61
N ALA A 75 13.47 -9.58 2.87
CA ALA A 75 12.94 -10.87 3.27
C ALA A 75 11.93 -10.70 4.43
N GLY A 76 10.69 -11.15 4.21
CA GLY A 76 9.62 -11.13 5.22
C GLY A 76 8.70 -9.91 5.26
N ARG A 77 8.89 -8.86 4.43
CA ARG A 77 8.05 -7.63 4.51
C ARG A 77 7.35 -7.28 3.21
N GLN A 78 6.49 -8.18 2.73
CA GLN A 78 5.89 -8.03 1.40
C GLN A 78 4.70 -7.06 1.32
N ARG A 79 4.03 -6.75 2.45
CA ARG A 79 2.59 -6.42 2.39
C ARG A 79 2.18 -5.16 3.16
N CYS A 80 3.14 -4.29 3.46
CA CYS A 80 2.86 -2.96 4.02
C CYS A 80 2.99 -1.91 2.93
N TYR A 81 2.29 -0.79 3.08
CA TYR A 81 2.62 0.42 2.34
C TYR A 81 4.04 0.82 2.70
N LEU A 82 4.96 0.69 1.76
CA LEU A 82 6.30 1.24 1.92
C LEU A 82 6.56 2.17 0.74
N PRO A 83 7.37 3.20 0.97
CA PRO A 83 7.69 4.17 -0.07
C PRO A 83 8.30 3.46 -1.28
N VAL A 84 7.69 3.72 -2.42
CA VAL A 84 8.26 3.58 -3.74
C VAL A 84 8.87 4.95 -4.07
N THR A 85 9.98 4.94 -4.79
CA THR A 85 10.66 6.15 -5.29
C THR A 85 9.67 7.14 -5.91
N LYS A 86 9.98 8.44 -5.88
CA LYS A 86 9.11 9.44 -6.52
C LYS A 86 8.98 9.12 -8.00
N VAL A 87 7.78 9.34 -8.53
CA VAL A 87 7.53 9.22 -9.96
C VAL A 87 8.40 10.27 -10.67
N GLY A 88 9.52 9.84 -11.26
CA GLY A 88 10.45 10.72 -11.99
C GLY A 88 11.86 10.87 -11.41
N ASP A 89 12.18 10.22 -10.27
CA ASP A 89 13.59 10.09 -9.84
C ASP A 89 14.30 8.98 -10.66
N PRO A 90 15.58 9.18 -11.04
CA PRO A 90 16.34 8.24 -11.88
C PRO A 90 16.59 6.87 -11.24
#